data_AF-A0A6G4QUM2-F1
#
_entry.id   AF-A0A6G4QUM2-F1
#
_cell.length_a   1.000
_cell.length_b   1.000
_cell.length_c   1.000
_cell.angle_alpha   90.00
_cell.angle_beta   90.00
_cell.angle_gamma   90.00
#
_symmetry.space_group_name_H-M   'P 1'
#
loop_
_entity.id
_entity.type
_entity.pdbx_description
1 polymer ?
#
loop_
_entity_poly.entity_id
_entity_poly.type
_entity_poly.pdbx_seq_one_letter_code
_entity_poly.pdbx_strand_id
1 'polypeptide(L)'
;MPKNKVDRSQVSRRAVIGAAATAPALPVGAVDFLPGGDPALVRFGTFVALDLRICRLVNRWADLESDVFQNHNWLNLTEEQQLALPQGQEMARIDAMLPDLFRQRHELTEALPKVAAANPTEIAAKVAAAARLVDPEDNEPAHLLLTGAVRDLAAMRCPDCNRPLVLEGWIEWSVRAGRDGSA
;
A
#
# COMPACT_ATOMS: atom_id res chain seq x y z
N MET A 1 49.24 11.48 -11.93
CA MET A 1 48.28 11.79 -10.85
C MET A 1 46.88 11.42 -11.33
N PRO A 2 46.18 10.49 -10.68
CA PRO A 2 44.96 9.90 -11.22
C PRO A 2 43.77 10.83 -11.02
N LYS A 3 42.96 10.99 -12.07
CA LYS A 3 41.67 11.69 -12.03
C LYS A 3 40.64 10.76 -11.41
N ASN A 4 40.11 11.16 -10.26
CA ASN A 4 39.12 10.39 -9.52
C ASN A 4 37.84 10.29 -10.36
N LYS A 5 37.44 9.05 -10.65
CA LYS A 5 36.18 8.69 -11.30
C LYS A 5 35.07 9.06 -10.31
N VAL A 6 34.20 10.00 -10.67
CA VAL A 6 32.97 10.24 -9.92
C VAL A 6 32.16 8.96 -9.99
N ASP A 7 32.07 8.27 -8.86
CA ASP A 7 31.29 7.06 -8.73
C ASP A 7 29.81 7.43 -8.78
N ARG A 8 29.20 7.21 -9.96
CA ARG A 8 27.78 7.44 -10.24
C ARG A 8 26.86 6.41 -9.57
N SER A 9 27.37 5.59 -8.65
CA SER A 9 26.61 4.53 -7.97
C SER A 9 25.79 5.00 -6.75
N GLN A 10 25.87 6.26 -6.32
CA GLN A 10 25.00 6.79 -5.25
C GLN A 10 23.63 7.30 -5.72
N VAL A 11 23.33 7.21 -7.02
CA VAL A 11 22.01 7.47 -7.58
C VAL A 11 21.23 6.16 -7.67
N SER A 12 20.77 5.64 -6.53
CA SER A 12 19.60 4.77 -6.41
C SER A 12 19.37 4.35 -4.95
N ARG A 13 18.72 5.20 -4.17
CA ARG A 13 17.98 4.74 -2.98
C ARG A 13 16.58 4.22 -3.34
N ARG A 14 16.28 4.09 -4.64
CA ARG A 14 15.15 3.31 -5.18
C ARG A 14 15.48 1.81 -5.30
N ALA A 15 16.63 1.34 -4.80
CA ALA A 15 17.05 -0.07 -4.84
C ALA A 15 16.85 -0.86 -3.53
N VAL A 16 16.19 -0.32 -2.49
CA VAL A 16 16.05 -1.01 -1.21
C VAL A 16 14.63 -0.93 -0.65
N ILE A 17 13.66 -1.52 -1.35
CA ILE A 17 12.48 -2.14 -0.71
C ILE A 17 12.13 -3.38 -1.55
N GLY A 18 12.81 -4.50 -1.26
CA GLY A 18 12.65 -5.72 -2.03
C GLY A 18 13.60 -6.84 -1.56
N ALA A 19 13.73 -7.02 -0.24
CA ALA A 19 14.42 -8.17 0.32
C ALA A 19 13.50 -8.81 1.37
N ALA A 20 12.70 -9.76 0.95
CA ALA A 20 11.90 -10.58 1.86
C ALA A 20 12.86 -11.38 2.75
N ALA A 21 12.81 -11.10 4.04
CA ALA A 21 13.54 -11.83 5.06
C ALA A 21 13.09 -13.30 5.09
N THR A 22 14.01 -14.22 4.88
CA THR A 22 13.83 -15.62 5.27
C THR A 22 13.98 -15.72 6.78
N ALA A 23 12.87 -15.71 7.50
CA ALA A 23 12.82 -16.03 8.93
C ALA A 23 11.69 -17.02 9.21
N PRO A 24 11.90 -18.00 10.10
CA PRO A 24 10.96 -19.09 10.33
C PRO A 24 9.75 -18.61 11.13
N ALA A 25 8.57 -19.14 10.78
CA ALA A 25 7.30 -18.84 11.42
C ALA A 25 7.25 -19.38 12.86
N LEU A 26 6.90 -18.51 13.81
CA LEU A 26 6.34 -18.88 15.11
C LEU A 26 4.89 -18.37 15.18
N PRO A 27 3.97 -19.09 15.83
CA PRO A 27 2.57 -18.70 15.89
C PRO A 27 2.39 -17.70 17.03
N VAL A 28 1.91 -16.49 16.74
CA VAL A 28 1.47 -15.55 17.78
C VAL A 28 0.15 -14.91 17.39
N GLY A 29 -0.84 -15.13 18.27
CA GLY A 29 -1.91 -14.16 18.56
C GLY A 29 -3.11 -14.18 17.63
N ALA A 30 -4.14 -14.93 18.02
CA ALA A 30 -5.48 -14.73 17.51
C ALA A 30 -5.93 -13.28 17.79
N VAL A 31 -6.17 -12.53 16.72
CA VAL A 31 -6.89 -11.26 16.81
C VAL A 31 -8.36 -11.61 17.06
N ASP A 32 -8.85 -11.30 18.26
CA ASP A 32 -10.26 -11.44 18.59
C ASP A 32 -11.08 -10.43 17.78
N PHE A 33 -11.94 -10.94 16.89
CA PHE A 33 -12.85 -10.14 16.08
C PHE A 33 -14.21 -9.98 16.79
N LEU A 34 -14.68 -8.73 16.85
CA LEU A 34 -16.03 -8.34 17.29
C LEU A 34 -17.13 -9.12 16.52
N PRO A 35 -18.25 -9.51 17.16
CA PRO A 35 -19.32 -10.20 16.47
C PRO A 35 -20.20 -9.19 15.72
N GLY A 36 -20.31 -9.34 14.39
CA GLY A 36 -21.31 -8.62 13.58
C GLY A 36 -20.94 -8.30 12.13
N GLY A 37 -19.69 -8.52 11.70
CA GLY A 37 -19.26 -8.39 10.31
C GLY A 37 -18.92 -9.74 9.68
N ASP A 38 -19.09 -9.86 8.36
CA ASP A 38 -18.63 -11.04 7.61
C ASP A 38 -17.10 -11.18 7.76
N PRO A 39 -16.57 -12.28 8.31
CA PRO A 39 -15.14 -12.40 8.63
C PRO A 39 -14.22 -12.18 7.43
N ALA A 40 -14.68 -12.46 6.21
CA ALA A 40 -13.89 -12.28 5.00
C ALA A 40 -13.87 -10.80 4.55
N LEU A 41 -15.02 -10.12 4.50
CA LEU A 41 -15.08 -8.68 4.21
C LEU A 41 -14.19 -7.84 5.13
N VAL A 42 -14.19 -8.15 6.44
CA VAL A 42 -13.35 -7.46 7.43
C VAL A 42 -11.86 -7.66 7.12
N ARG A 43 -11.44 -8.86 6.72
CA ARG A 43 -10.04 -9.15 6.36
C ARG A 43 -9.59 -8.39 5.12
N PHE A 44 -10.41 -8.38 4.07
CA PHE A 44 -10.10 -7.62 2.85
C PHE A 44 -10.06 -6.12 3.14
N GLY A 45 -11.04 -5.59 3.88
CA GLY A 45 -11.08 -4.17 4.27
C GLY A 45 -9.89 -3.77 5.14
N THR A 46 -9.47 -4.62 6.08
CA THR A 46 -8.28 -4.39 6.91
C THR A 46 -7.02 -4.28 6.06
N PHE A 47 -6.81 -5.20 5.13
CA PHE A 47 -5.69 -5.13 4.20
C PHE A 47 -5.72 -3.85 3.36
N VAL A 48 -6.87 -3.52 2.77
CA VAL A 48 -7.02 -2.33 1.91
C VAL A 48 -6.76 -1.05 2.68
N ALA A 49 -7.27 -0.93 3.91
CA ALA A 49 -7.04 0.23 4.77
C ALA A 49 -5.56 0.39 5.14
N LEU A 50 -4.88 -0.72 5.45
CA LEU A 50 -3.45 -0.72 5.76
C LEU A 50 -2.61 -0.33 4.54
N ASP A 51 -2.90 -0.89 3.37
CA ASP A 51 -2.21 -0.57 2.12
C ASP A 51 -2.40 0.90 1.74
N LEU A 52 -3.62 1.44 1.86
CA LEU A 52 -3.90 2.87 1.66
C LEU A 52 -3.14 3.76 2.64
N ARG A 53 -3.01 3.35 3.90
CA ARG A 53 -2.23 4.08 4.90
C ARG A 53 -0.75 4.12 4.51
N ILE A 54 -0.20 2.99 4.07
CA ILE A 54 1.19 2.91 3.59
C ILE A 54 1.38 3.82 2.38
N CYS A 55 0.53 3.75 1.36
CA CYS A 55 0.62 4.63 0.18
C CYS A 55 0.62 6.12 0.58
N ARG A 56 -0.27 6.53 1.48
CA ARG A 56 -0.32 7.93 1.96
C ARG A 56 0.97 8.35 2.67
N LEU A 57 1.54 7.48 3.51
CA LEU A 57 2.77 7.79 4.23
C LEU A 57 3.98 7.86 3.27
N VAL A 58 4.08 6.93 2.31
CA VAL A 58 5.13 6.94 1.29
C VAL A 58 5.02 8.18 0.41
N ASN A 59 3.82 8.54 -0.06
CA ASN A 59 3.64 9.75 -0.86
C ASN A 59 3.97 11.01 -0.05
N ARG A 60 3.54 11.08 1.22
CA ARG A 60 3.90 12.21 2.10
C ARG A 60 5.41 12.31 2.29
N TRP A 61 6.09 11.18 2.46
CA TRP A 61 7.54 11.15 2.57
C TRP A 61 8.20 11.65 1.28
N ALA A 62 7.71 11.24 0.10
CA ALA A 62 8.20 11.70 -1.20
C ALA A 62 7.96 13.20 -1.44
N ASP A 63 6.82 13.74 -0.99
CA ASP A 63 6.54 15.18 -1.03
C ASP A 63 7.53 15.96 -0.16
N LEU A 64 7.78 15.48 1.06
CA LEU A 64 8.76 16.07 1.98
C LEU A 64 10.18 16.01 1.41
N GLU A 65 10.56 14.87 0.84
CA GLU A 65 11.84 14.70 0.15
C GLU A 65 11.97 15.75 -0.96
N SER A 66 10.98 15.84 -1.85
CA SER A 66 10.98 16.80 -2.94
C SER A 66 11.15 18.25 -2.45
N ASP A 67 10.43 18.62 -1.38
CA ASP A 67 10.52 19.95 -0.77
C ASP A 67 11.92 20.23 -0.19
N VAL A 68 12.48 19.33 0.61
CA VAL A 68 13.79 19.55 1.24
C VAL A 68 14.94 19.60 0.24
N PHE A 69 14.85 18.80 -0.82
CA PHE A 69 15.82 18.84 -1.91
C PHE A 69 15.78 20.19 -2.66
N GLN A 70 14.60 20.76 -2.86
CA GLN A 70 14.43 22.04 -3.57
C GLN A 70 14.80 23.24 -2.71
N ASN A 71 14.41 23.23 -1.42
CA ASN A 71 14.35 24.46 -0.62
C ASN A 71 15.38 24.51 0.51
N HIS A 72 15.98 23.38 0.90
CA HIS A 72 16.73 23.27 2.16
C HIS A 72 18.18 22.80 2.01
N ASN A 73 18.72 22.77 0.78
CA ASN A 73 20.08 22.31 0.50
C ASN A 73 20.40 20.96 1.18
N TRP A 74 19.40 20.08 1.21
CA TRP A 74 19.35 18.89 2.06
C TRP A 74 20.59 18.00 1.99
N LEU A 75 21.15 17.84 0.79
CA LEU A 75 22.34 17.03 0.53
C LEU A 75 23.61 17.48 1.28
N ASN A 76 23.67 18.74 1.70
CA ASN A 76 24.82 19.30 2.41
C ASN A 76 24.61 19.35 3.93
N LEU A 77 23.45 18.89 4.43
CA LEU A 77 23.14 18.87 5.85
C LEU A 77 23.60 17.57 6.51
N THR A 78 24.11 17.67 7.73
CA THR A 78 24.30 16.49 8.60
C THR A 78 22.95 15.93 9.05
N GLU A 79 22.93 14.69 9.56
CA GLU A 79 21.70 14.07 10.08
C GLU A 79 21.07 14.90 11.21
N GLU A 80 21.89 15.44 12.12
CA GLU A 80 21.43 16.34 13.19
C GLU A 80 20.78 17.62 12.64
N GLN A 81 21.35 18.19 11.57
CA GLN A 81 20.81 19.37 10.91
C GLN A 81 19.53 19.06 10.12
N GLN A 82 19.45 17.87 9.52
CA GLN A 82 18.24 17.37 8.87
C GLN A 82 17.10 17.21 9.90
N LEU A 83 17.38 16.61 11.06
CA LEU A 83 16.41 16.45 12.15
C LEU A 83 16.07 17.75 12.89
N ALA A 84 16.85 18.82 12.69
CA ALA A 84 16.49 20.14 13.16
C ALA A 84 15.38 20.78 12.30
N LEU A 85 15.20 20.33 11.05
CA LEU A 85 14.14 20.80 10.15
C LEU A 85 12.80 20.09 10.47
N PRO A 86 11.66 20.80 10.44
CA PRO A 86 10.35 20.18 10.61
C PRO A 86 10.09 19.01 9.65
N GLN A 87 10.49 19.17 8.38
CA GLN A 87 10.36 18.14 7.36
C GLN A 87 11.19 16.89 7.70
N GLY A 88 12.42 17.06 8.16
CA GLY A 88 13.26 15.94 8.57
C GLY A 88 12.73 15.18 9.77
N GLN A 89 12.14 15.89 10.74
CA GLN A 89 11.45 15.25 11.85
C GLN A 89 10.24 14.44 11.40
N GLU A 90 9.46 14.96 10.44
CA GLU A 90 8.31 14.24 9.91
C GLU A 90 8.73 13.02 9.10
N MET A 91 9.74 13.15 8.22
CA MET A 91 10.32 12.02 7.49
C MET A 91 10.78 10.91 8.44
N ALA A 92 11.56 11.26 9.47
CA ALA A 92 12.02 10.30 10.47
C ALA A 92 10.88 9.59 11.23
N ARG A 93 9.78 10.30 11.51
CA ARG A 93 8.58 9.68 12.10
C ARG A 93 7.90 8.70 11.15
N ILE A 94 7.78 9.06 9.86
CA ILE A 94 7.23 8.19 8.84
C ILE A 94 8.11 6.93 8.69
N ASP A 95 9.43 7.10 8.60
CA ASP A 95 10.40 6.01 8.50
C ASP A 95 10.32 5.05 9.69
N ALA A 96 10.08 5.57 10.90
CA ALA A 96 9.87 4.73 12.07
C ALA A 96 8.57 3.92 12.04
N MET A 97 7.53 4.41 11.35
CA MET A 97 6.23 3.74 11.26
C MET A 97 6.15 2.67 10.16
N LEU A 98 6.83 2.91 9.03
CA LEU A 98 6.69 2.08 7.83
C LEU A 98 7.06 0.60 8.02
N PRO A 99 8.16 0.21 8.72
CA PRO A 99 8.57 -1.19 8.85
C PRO A 99 7.47 -2.09 9.45
N ASP A 100 6.81 -1.62 10.51
CA ASP A 100 5.74 -2.37 11.17
C ASP A 100 4.50 -2.49 10.29
N LEU A 101 4.15 -1.43 9.56
CA LEU A 101 3.02 -1.44 8.63
C LEU A 101 3.28 -2.38 7.46
N PHE A 102 4.48 -2.39 6.89
CA PHE A 102 4.87 -3.31 5.83
C PHE A 102 4.85 -4.76 6.28
N ARG A 103 5.33 -5.04 7.51
CA ARG A 103 5.23 -6.38 8.12
C ARG A 103 3.78 -6.85 8.24
N GLN A 104 2.90 -6.03 8.83
CA GLN A 104 1.48 -6.35 8.96
C GLN A 104 0.82 -6.58 7.59
N ARG A 105 1.17 -5.77 6.59
CA ARG A 105 0.67 -5.91 5.22
C ARG A 105 1.12 -7.23 4.61
N HIS A 106 2.38 -7.61 4.80
CA HIS A 106 2.92 -8.87 4.31
C HIS A 106 2.20 -10.07 4.94
N GLU A 107 2.02 -10.08 6.25
CA GLU A 107 1.27 -11.12 6.96
C GLU A 107 -0.16 -11.27 6.44
N LEU A 108 -0.87 -10.16 6.23
CA LEU A 108 -2.19 -10.16 5.62
C LEU A 108 -2.15 -10.72 4.20
N THR A 109 -1.17 -10.29 3.38
CA THR A 109 -1.02 -10.74 1.99
C THR A 109 -0.90 -12.27 1.89
N GLU A 110 -0.11 -12.88 2.77
CA GLU A 110 0.05 -14.35 2.82
C GLU A 110 -1.24 -15.08 3.26
N ALA A 111 -2.07 -14.41 4.06
CA ALA A 111 -3.32 -14.98 4.56
C ALA A 111 -4.50 -14.81 3.58
N LEU A 112 -4.54 -13.71 2.82
CA LEU A 112 -5.67 -13.30 1.97
C LEU A 112 -6.13 -14.37 0.96
N PRO A 113 -5.24 -15.08 0.23
CA PRO A 113 -5.68 -16.08 -0.75
C PRO A 113 -6.58 -17.17 -0.16
N LYS A 114 -6.34 -17.54 1.11
CA LYS A 114 -7.05 -18.59 1.85
C LYS A 114 -8.43 -18.15 2.35
N VAL A 115 -8.74 -16.85 2.29
CA VAL A 115 -10.03 -16.31 2.70
C VAL A 115 -11.05 -16.59 1.59
N ALA A 116 -12.06 -17.41 1.89
CA ALA A 116 -13.19 -17.65 1.00
C ALA A 116 -14.15 -16.45 1.04
N ALA A 117 -14.60 -16.01 -0.14
CA ALA A 117 -15.66 -15.02 -0.27
C ALA A 117 -16.98 -15.75 -0.54
N ALA A 118 -18.02 -15.44 0.23
CA ALA A 118 -19.30 -16.14 0.19
C ALA A 118 -20.38 -15.40 -0.63
N ASN A 119 -20.18 -14.11 -0.89
CA ASN A 119 -21.15 -13.28 -1.59
C ASN A 119 -20.48 -12.29 -2.56
N PRO A 120 -21.23 -11.65 -3.48
CA PRO A 120 -20.65 -10.73 -4.47
C PRO A 120 -19.89 -9.55 -3.87
N THR A 121 -20.33 -9.03 -2.72
CA THR A 121 -19.64 -7.94 -2.02
C THR A 121 -18.24 -8.38 -1.56
N GLU A 122 -18.13 -9.59 -1.01
CA GLU A 122 -16.84 -10.15 -0.59
C GLU A 122 -15.93 -10.52 -1.77
N ILE A 123 -16.52 -11.00 -2.87
CA ILE A 123 -15.75 -11.25 -4.11
C ILE A 123 -15.17 -9.94 -4.61
N ALA A 124 -15.98 -8.87 -4.68
CA ALA A 124 -15.50 -7.55 -5.08
C ALA A 124 -14.40 -7.01 -4.15
N ALA A 125 -14.54 -7.21 -2.83
CA ALA A 125 -13.52 -6.84 -1.85
C ALA A 125 -12.22 -7.63 -2.05
N LYS A 126 -12.31 -8.94 -2.34
CA LYS A 126 -11.16 -9.79 -2.65
C LYS A 126 -10.43 -9.34 -3.91
N VAL A 127 -11.17 -9.03 -4.97
CA VAL A 127 -10.58 -8.51 -6.22
C VAL A 127 -9.98 -7.12 -6.00
N ALA A 128 -10.59 -6.26 -5.19
CA ALA A 128 -10.01 -4.96 -4.83
C ALA A 128 -8.69 -5.11 -4.06
N ALA A 129 -8.62 -6.03 -3.09
CA ALA A 129 -7.38 -6.36 -2.41
C ALA A 129 -6.31 -6.90 -3.39
N ALA A 130 -6.69 -7.78 -4.32
CA ALA A 130 -5.79 -8.28 -5.35
C ALA A 130 -5.28 -7.18 -6.29
N ALA A 131 -6.16 -6.27 -6.73
CA ALA A 131 -5.78 -5.11 -7.53
C ALA A 131 -4.73 -4.23 -6.83
N ARG A 132 -4.80 -4.17 -5.50
CA ARG A 132 -3.84 -3.41 -4.69
C ARG A 132 -2.50 -4.13 -4.47
N LEU A 133 -2.48 -5.46 -4.57
CA LEU A 133 -1.23 -6.24 -4.53
C LEU A 133 -0.41 -6.12 -5.82
N VAL A 134 -1.07 -5.86 -6.95
CA VAL A 134 -0.38 -5.61 -8.22
C VAL A 134 0.06 -4.16 -8.28
N ASP A 135 1.38 -3.95 -8.35
CA ASP A 135 1.94 -2.64 -8.66
C ASP A 135 1.72 -2.32 -10.15
N PRO A 136 1.07 -1.21 -10.52
CA PRO A 136 0.92 -0.81 -11.92
C PRO A 136 2.25 -0.54 -12.60
N GLU A 137 3.31 -0.12 -11.87
CA GLU A 137 4.64 0.07 -12.47
C GLU A 137 5.26 -1.28 -12.90
N ASP A 138 4.96 -2.36 -12.18
CA ASP A 138 5.44 -3.72 -12.49
C ASP A 138 4.55 -4.45 -13.50
N ASN A 139 3.22 -4.27 -13.41
CA ASN A 139 2.25 -4.98 -14.26
C ASN A 139 0.93 -4.19 -14.41
N GLU A 140 1.00 -3.10 -15.17
CA GLU A 140 -0.15 -2.26 -15.50
C GLU A 140 -1.34 -3.06 -16.08
N PRO A 141 -1.19 -3.99 -17.05
CA PRO A 141 -2.34 -4.72 -17.60
C PRO A 141 -3.10 -5.54 -16.56
N ALA A 142 -2.41 -6.23 -15.65
CA ALA A 142 -3.06 -6.99 -14.59
C ALA A 142 -3.76 -6.07 -13.58
N HIS A 143 -3.13 -4.94 -13.21
CA HIS A 143 -3.75 -3.94 -12.36
C HIS A 143 -5.04 -3.39 -12.99
N LEU A 144 -4.98 -2.95 -14.25
CA LEU A 144 -6.14 -2.42 -14.98
C LEU A 144 -7.27 -3.45 -15.11
N LEU A 145 -6.95 -4.71 -15.41
CA LEU A 145 -7.93 -5.79 -15.48
C LEU A 145 -8.66 -6.00 -14.14
N LEU A 146 -7.91 -6.04 -13.03
CA LEU A 146 -8.48 -6.23 -11.70
C LEU A 146 -9.31 -5.01 -11.26
N THR A 147 -8.83 -3.78 -11.51
CA THR A 147 -9.62 -2.57 -11.20
C THR A 147 -10.89 -2.49 -12.06
N GLY A 148 -10.84 -2.91 -13.32
CA GLY A 148 -12.00 -3.05 -14.20
C GLY A 148 -13.02 -4.02 -13.64
N ALA A 149 -12.58 -5.23 -13.27
CA ALA A 149 -13.44 -6.24 -12.66
C ALA A 149 -14.13 -5.76 -11.38
N VAL A 150 -13.45 -4.97 -10.54
CA VAL A 150 -14.06 -4.35 -9.36
C VAL A 150 -15.18 -3.37 -9.75
N ARG A 151 -14.96 -2.53 -10.76
CA ARG A 151 -15.98 -1.59 -11.26
C ARG A 151 -17.18 -2.34 -11.84
N ASP A 152 -16.93 -3.39 -12.62
CA ASP A 152 -17.97 -4.21 -13.22
C ASP A 152 -18.82 -4.89 -12.12
N LEU A 153 -18.18 -5.50 -11.12
CA LEU A 153 -18.87 -6.09 -9.97
C LEU A 153 -19.70 -5.06 -9.20
N ALA A 154 -19.17 -3.86 -8.96
CA ALA A 154 -19.89 -2.78 -8.29
C ALA A 154 -21.12 -2.29 -9.08
N ALA A 155 -21.04 -2.36 -10.41
CA ALA A 155 -22.15 -2.01 -11.30
C ALA A 155 -23.20 -3.13 -11.41
N MET A 156 -22.89 -4.38 -11.05
CA MET A 156 -23.85 -5.49 -11.16
C MET A 156 -25.09 -5.27 -10.28
N ARG A 157 -26.23 -5.72 -10.83
CA ARG A 157 -27.55 -5.67 -10.18
C ARG A 157 -28.17 -7.06 -10.19
N CYS A 158 -28.96 -7.36 -9.17
CA CYS A 158 -29.77 -8.58 -9.15
C CYS A 158 -30.79 -8.54 -10.30
N PRO A 159 -30.87 -9.58 -11.15
CA PRO A 159 -31.78 -9.58 -12.30
C PRO A 159 -33.25 -9.51 -11.90
N ASP A 160 -33.61 -10.04 -10.72
CA ASP A 160 -35.02 -10.15 -10.30
C ASP A 160 -35.53 -8.88 -9.61
N CYS A 161 -34.68 -8.19 -8.84
CA CYS A 161 -35.10 -7.05 -8.02
C CYS A 161 -34.34 -5.75 -8.29
N ASN A 162 -33.39 -5.78 -9.24
CA ASN A 162 -32.55 -4.65 -9.65
C ASN A 162 -31.74 -3.99 -8.51
N ARG A 163 -31.54 -4.68 -7.38
CA ARG A 163 -30.72 -4.17 -6.27
C ARG A 163 -29.22 -4.35 -6.57
N PRO A 164 -28.33 -3.44 -6.11
CA PRO A 164 -26.89 -3.64 -6.14
C PRO A 164 -26.47 -4.97 -5.51
N LEU A 165 -25.59 -5.71 -6.19
CA LEU A 165 -25.00 -6.94 -5.63
C LEU A 165 -23.83 -6.64 -4.69
N VAL A 166 -23.13 -5.53 -4.93
CA VAL A 166 -22.08 -5.00 -4.05
C VAL A 166 -22.67 -3.86 -3.23
N LEU A 167 -22.61 -3.98 -1.91
CA LEU A 167 -23.24 -3.04 -0.98
C LEU A 167 -22.24 -2.04 -0.38
N GLU A 168 -20.95 -2.33 -0.45
CA GLU A 168 -19.88 -1.57 0.19
C GLU A 168 -19.25 -0.54 -0.77
N GLY A 169 -19.58 0.73 -0.58
CA GLY A 169 -19.11 1.82 -1.44
C GLY A 169 -17.58 2.05 -1.43
N TRP A 170 -16.88 1.59 -0.37
CA TRP A 170 -15.43 1.76 -0.28
C TRP A 170 -14.67 0.89 -1.29
N ILE A 171 -15.26 -0.22 -1.75
CA ILE A 171 -14.58 -1.21 -2.60
C ILE A 171 -14.15 -0.58 -3.93
N GLU A 172 -15.07 0.08 -4.63
CA GLU A 172 -14.78 0.71 -5.93
C GLU A 172 -13.85 1.93 -5.81
N TRP A 173 -13.99 2.70 -4.74
CA TRP A 173 -13.10 3.82 -4.45
C TRP A 173 -11.67 3.35 -4.15
N SER A 174 -11.53 2.23 -3.43
CA SER A 174 -10.24 1.76 -2.92
C SER A 174 -9.24 1.38 -4.00
N VAL A 175 -9.69 0.98 -5.19
CA VAL A 175 -8.80 0.62 -6.29
C VAL A 175 -8.25 1.83 -7.05
N ARG A 176 -8.82 3.02 -6.82
CA ARG A 176 -8.35 4.30 -7.38
C ARG A 176 -7.49 5.07 -6.39
N ALA A 177 -7.84 5.02 -5.11
CA ALA A 177 -7.22 5.87 -4.10
C ALA A 177 -5.73 5.56 -3.85
N GLY A 178 -4.94 6.64 -3.74
CA GLY A 178 -3.53 6.58 -3.34
C GLY A 178 -2.57 6.08 -4.42
N ARG A 179 -3.01 5.98 -5.68
CA ARG A 179 -2.18 5.62 -6.85
C ARG A 179 -1.97 6.77 -7.83
N ASP A 180 -2.46 7.96 -7.49
CA ASP A 180 -2.18 9.19 -8.23
C ASP A 180 -0.77 9.66 -7.86
N GLY A 181 0.23 9.11 -8.54
CA GLY A 181 1.63 9.49 -8.46
C GLY A 181 2.18 9.74 -9.87
N SER A 182 2.36 11.01 -10.22
CA SER A 182 2.95 11.53 -11.47
C SER A 182 2.09 11.40 -12.73
N ALA A 183 1.36 12.48 -13.03
CA ALA A 183 1.20 12.97 -14.40
C ALA A 183 2.37 13.90 -14.73
#